data_AF-A0AAU4YUB1-F1
#
_entry.id   AF-A0AAU4YUB1-F1
#
_cell.length_a   1.000
_cell.length_b   1.000
_cell.length_c   1.000
_cell.angle_alpha   90.00
_cell.angle_beta   90.00
_cell.angle_gamma   90.00
#
_symmetry.space_group_name_H-M   'P 1'
#
loop_
_entity.id
_entity.type
_entity.pdbx_description
1 polymer ?
#
loop_
_entity_poly.entity_id
_entity_poly.type
_entity_poly.pdbx_seq_one_letter_code
_entity_poly.pdbx_strand_id
1 'polypeptide(L)'
;MTDAFTVLWTHDTCRALRRTGRAGERPPVAFSGVHSSLPAWSGARAGDDVYALHVNQRVVFVVSRMRVIDLGRRGCCGTAPATWQDPAFPGHADWSMLGADGCGATAVHVDATPVRFDIPIPGDLLARLTWRNRRGQTRLLKYVEDGRLERSISLQGFYRLTPESADELAEIVHNAS
;
A
#
# COMPACT_ATOMS: atom_id res chain seq x y z
N MET A 1 -9.45 17.46 5.92
CA MET A 1 -9.06 16.22 6.61
C MET A 1 -8.53 15.26 5.57
N THR A 2 -7.35 14.70 5.82
CA THR A 2 -6.73 13.67 4.99
C THR A 2 -7.32 12.31 5.36
N ASP A 3 -7.68 11.51 4.37
CA ASP A 3 -8.11 10.14 4.57
C ASP A 3 -6.88 9.21 4.69
N ALA A 4 -7.07 8.03 5.27
CA ALA A 4 -6.06 6.99 5.31
C ALA A 4 -6.61 5.69 4.70
N PHE A 5 -5.75 4.97 4.00
CA PHE A 5 -6.11 3.74 3.29
C PHE A 5 -5.11 2.63 3.60
N THR A 6 -5.52 1.39 3.34
CA THR A 6 -4.63 0.23 3.36
C THR A 6 -4.57 -0.41 2.00
N VAL A 7 -3.40 -0.93 1.66
CA VAL A 7 -3.16 -1.73 0.46
C VAL A 7 -2.38 -2.99 0.83
N LEU A 8 -2.80 -4.15 0.33
CA LEU A 8 -2.03 -5.38 0.52
C LEU A 8 -0.91 -5.44 -0.51
N TRP A 9 0.34 -5.40 -0.05
CA TRP A 9 1.48 -5.88 -0.83
C TRP A 9 1.59 -7.39 -0.67
N THR A 10 1.39 -8.08 -1.78
CA THR A 10 1.33 -9.54 -1.80
C THR A 10 2.68 -10.14 -1.39
N HIS A 11 2.66 -11.44 -1.09
CA HIS A 11 3.89 -12.16 -0.79
C HIS A 11 4.91 -12.04 -1.92
N ASP A 12 4.48 -12.06 -3.19
CA ASP A 12 5.37 -11.91 -4.33
C ASP A 12 5.97 -10.50 -4.44
N THR A 13 5.18 -9.44 -4.23
CA THR A 13 5.69 -8.07 -4.17
C THR A 13 6.73 -7.92 -3.07
N CYS A 14 6.43 -8.36 -1.84
CA CYS A 14 7.37 -8.27 -0.72
C CYS A 14 8.61 -9.14 -0.92
N ARG A 15 8.47 -10.32 -1.54
CA ARG A 15 9.59 -11.19 -1.88
C ARG A 15 10.48 -10.55 -2.96
N ALA A 16 9.91 -9.87 -3.94
CA ALA A 16 10.64 -9.12 -4.95
C ALA A 16 11.42 -7.95 -4.33
N LEU A 17 10.77 -7.13 -3.49
CA LEU A 17 11.41 -6.02 -2.77
C LEU A 17 12.63 -6.48 -1.94
N ARG A 18 12.53 -7.62 -1.25
CA ARG A 18 13.68 -8.20 -0.54
C ARG A 18 14.79 -8.63 -1.49
N ARG A 19 14.44 -9.34 -2.57
CA ARG A 19 15.42 -9.84 -3.55
C ARG A 19 16.19 -8.72 -4.26
N THR A 20 15.54 -7.59 -4.50
CA THR A 20 16.14 -6.42 -5.17
C THR A 20 16.74 -5.40 -4.20
N GLY A 21 16.91 -5.77 -2.93
CA GLY A 21 17.61 -4.94 -1.93
C GLY A 21 16.85 -3.71 -1.44
N ARG A 22 15.54 -3.61 -1.66
CA ARG A 22 14.75 -2.40 -1.36
C ARG A 22 14.38 -2.23 0.11
N ALA A 23 14.72 -3.17 0.98
CA ALA A 23 14.52 -3.01 2.42
C ALA A 23 15.38 -1.84 2.94
N GLY A 24 14.77 -0.92 3.69
CA GLY A 24 15.41 0.31 4.14
C GLY A 24 15.37 1.47 3.13
N GLU A 25 14.99 1.21 1.88
CA GLU A 25 14.78 2.27 0.89
C GLU A 25 13.35 2.83 0.95
N ARG A 26 13.18 4.07 0.47
CA ARG A 26 11.89 4.77 0.44
C ARG A 26 11.33 4.75 -0.98
N PRO A 27 10.17 4.12 -1.24
CA PRO A 27 9.57 4.15 -2.57
C PRO A 27 9.15 5.59 -2.91
N PRO A 28 9.63 6.17 -4.02
CA PRO A 28 9.18 7.49 -4.47
C PRO A 28 7.83 7.43 -5.19
N VAL A 29 7.42 6.21 -5.57
CA VAL A 29 6.25 5.95 -6.40
C VAL A 29 5.60 4.63 -5.99
N ALA A 30 4.28 4.57 -6.12
CA ALA A 30 3.50 3.35 -6.16
C ALA A 30 2.64 3.34 -7.43
N PHE A 31 1.96 2.24 -7.72
CA PHE A 31 1.14 2.12 -8.92
C PHE A 31 -0.29 1.74 -8.57
N SER A 32 -1.23 2.50 -9.13
CA SER A 32 -2.65 2.16 -9.15
C SER A 32 -2.96 1.46 -10.47
N GLY A 33 -3.92 0.55 -10.50
CA GLY A 33 -4.38 -0.05 -11.76
C GLY A 33 -5.89 -0.10 -11.91
N VAL A 34 -6.32 -0.49 -13.11
CA VAL A 34 -7.75 -0.56 -13.51
C VAL A 34 -8.35 -1.96 -13.36
N HIS A 35 -7.52 -2.98 -13.16
CA HIS A 35 -7.92 -4.38 -12.93
C HIS A 35 -7.62 -4.84 -11.50
N SER A 36 -8.23 -5.95 -11.08
CA SER A 36 -8.02 -6.56 -9.75
C SER A 36 -6.58 -7.01 -9.48
N SER A 37 -5.72 -7.03 -10.50
CA SER A 37 -4.29 -7.30 -10.36
C SER A 37 -3.53 -6.19 -9.64
N LEU A 38 -4.10 -4.97 -9.59
CA LEU A 38 -3.56 -3.86 -8.82
C LEU A 38 -4.64 -3.23 -7.94
N PRO A 39 -4.26 -2.64 -6.80
CA PRO A 39 -5.14 -1.77 -6.06
C PRO A 39 -5.57 -0.61 -6.97
N ALA A 40 -6.88 -0.40 -7.09
CA ALA A 40 -7.38 0.85 -7.61
C ALA A 40 -7.30 1.88 -6.48
N TRP A 41 -6.32 2.79 -6.53
CA TRP A 41 -6.21 3.92 -5.58
C TRP A 41 -7.33 4.96 -5.80
N SER A 42 -8.37 4.57 -6.52
CA SER A 42 -9.63 5.28 -6.71
C SER A 42 -10.17 5.76 -5.35
N GLY A 43 -10.15 7.07 -5.15
CA GLY A 43 -10.65 7.72 -3.93
C GLY A 43 -9.57 8.31 -3.03
N ALA A 44 -8.29 8.01 -3.25
CA ALA A 44 -7.20 8.76 -2.63
C ALA A 44 -6.98 10.11 -3.33
N ARG A 45 -6.39 11.05 -2.61
CA ARG A 45 -6.03 12.41 -3.05
C ARG A 45 -4.66 12.77 -2.48
N ALA A 46 -4.03 13.80 -3.04
CA ALA A 46 -2.83 14.38 -2.46
C ALA A 46 -3.08 14.76 -0.98
N GLY A 47 -2.14 14.37 -0.12
CA GLY A 47 -2.23 14.49 1.34
C GLY A 47 -2.66 13.22 2.06
N ASP A 48 -3.40 12.32 1.41
CA ASP A 48 -3.89 11.08 2.03
C ASP A 48 -2.74 10.12 2.35
N ASP A 49 -2.94 9.28 3.36
CA ASP A 49 -1.98 8.24 3.75
C ASP A 49 -2.40 6.86 3.23
N VAL A 50 -1.43 6.07 2.82
CA VAL A 50 -1.62 4.68 2.41
C VAL A 50 -0.63 3.79 3.16
N TYR A 51 -1.16 2.85 3.93
CA TYR A 51 -0.38 1.84 4.65
C TYR A 51 -0.28 0.58 3.78
N ALA A 52 0.93 0.29 3.30
CA ALA A 52 1.25 -0.98 2.67
C ALA A 52 1.32 -2.07 3.74
N LEU A 53 0.42 -3.04 3.67
CA LEU A 53 0.35 -4.16 4.59
C LEU A 53 0.88 -5.43 3.92
N HIS A 54 1.50 -6.30 4.72
CA HIS A 54 1.94 -7.62 4.28
C HIS A 54 1.50 -8.68 5.28
N VAL A 55 1.05 -9.82 4.78
CA VAL A 55 0.70 -10.97 5.62
C VAL A 55 1.77 -12.04 5.46
N ASN A 56 2.41 -12.42 6.56
CA ASN A 56 3.38 -13.51 6.60
C ASN A 56 3.12 -14.39 7.82
N GLN A 57 2.99 -15.70 7.61
CA GLN A 57 2.70 -16.66 8.69
C GLN A 57 1.53 -16.22 9.60
N ARG A 58 0.47 -15.71 8.97
CA ARG A 58 -0.77 -15.17 9.61
C ARG A 58 -0.56 -13.91 10.46
N VAL A 59 0.64 -13.32 10.49
CA VAL A 59 0.89 -12.02 11.11
C VAL A 59 0.80 -10.94 10.05
N VAL A 60 0.16 -9.82 10.39
CA VAL A 60 0.05 -8.65 9.52
C VAL A 60 1.12 -7.65 9.91
N PHE A 61 1.86 -7.16 8.93
CA PHE A 61 2.95 -6.20 9.10
C PHE A 61 2.62 -4.92 8.34
N VAL A 62 3.01 -3.78 8.90
CA VAL A 62 3.10 -2.52 8.14
C VAL A 62 4.46 -2.51 7.44
N VAL A 63 4.45 -2.53 6.12
CA VAL A 63 5.67 -2.54 5.30
C VAL A 63 6.19 -1.15 5.04
N SER A 64 5.28 -0.23 4.73
CA SER A 64 5.60 1.17 4.49
C SER A 64 4.34 2.00 4.66
N ARG A 65 4.49 3.20 5.20
CA ARG A 65 3.48 4.25 5.14
C ARG A 65 3.86 5.21 4.02
N MET A 66 2.90 5.54 3.16
CA MET A 66 3.08 6.35 1.97
C MET A 66 2.10 7.50 1.98
N ARG A 67 2.58 8.75 2.05
CA ARG A 67 1.73 9.92 1.86
C ARG A 67 1.65 10.26 0.37
N VAL A 68 0.44 10.35 -0.17
CA VAL A 68 0.20 10.71 -1.57
C VAL A 68 0.62 12.16 -1.79
N ILE A 69 1.57 12.37 -2.70
CA ILE A 69 1.96 13.70 -3.17
C ILE A 69 1.13 14.07 -4.40
N ASP A 70 0.93 13.11 -5.30
CA ASP A 70 0.31 13.36 -6.61
C ASP A 70 -0.22 12.10 -7.26
N LEU A 71 -1.27 12.28 -8.05
CA LEU A 71 -1.89 11.23 -8.85
C LEU A 71 -1.62 11.56 -10.32
N GLY A 72 -0.61 10.93 -10.93
CA GLY A 72 -0.25 11.22 -12.32
C GLY A 72 1.24 11.07 -12.63
N ARG A 73 1.59 11.28 -13.91
CA ARG A 73 3.00 11.34 -14.32
C ARG A 73 3.62 12.66 -13.89
N ARG A 74 4.85 12.60 -13.39
CA ARG A 74 5.69 13.77 -13.10
C ARG A 74 7.01 13.67 -13.87
N GLY A 75 7.88 14.67 -13.74
CA GLY A 75 9.18 14.70 -14.41
C GLY A 75 10.04 13.44 -14.15
N CYS A 76 9.96 12.86 -12.94
CA CYS A 76 10.66 11.61 -12.60
C CYS A 76 10.13 10.37 -13.35
N CYS A 77 8.93 10.43 -13.95
CA CYS A 77 8.41 9.34 -14.77
C CYS A 77 9.02 9.32 -16.18
N GLY A 78 9.77 10.34 -16.58
CA GLY A 78 10.29 10.51 -17.93
C GLY A 78 9.20 10.65 -19.00
N THR A 79 9.60 10.61 -20.26
CA THR A 79 8.71 10.75 -21.42
C THR A 79 7.66 9.64 -21.43
N ALA A 80 6.41 10.00 -21.78
CA ALA A 80 5.35 9.02 -21.95
C ALA A 80 5.73 8.01 -23.05
N PRO A 81 5.42 6.71 -22.87
CA PRO A 81 5.69 5.71 -23.89
C PRO A 81 4.96 6.08 -25.19
N ALA A 82 5.66 6.03 -26.31
CA ALA A 82 5.08 6.26 -27.64
C ALA A 82 4.50 4.96 -28.22
N THR A 83 5.05 3.82 -27.80
CA THR A 83 4.67 2.48 -28.23
C THR A 83 4.49 1.56 -27.01
N TRP A 84 3.86 0.40 -27.22
CA TRP A 84 3.70 -0.61 -26.17
C TRP A 84 5.01 -1.27 -25.73
N GLN A 85 6.08 -1.13 -26.53
CA GLN A 85 7.41 -1.68 -26.23
C GLN A 85 8.22 -0.76 -25.32
N ASP A 86 7.85 0.52 -25.26
CA ASP A 86 8.53 1.48 -24.41
C ASP A 86 8.20 1.20 -22.93
N PRO A 87 9.16 1.38 -22.02
CA PRO A 87 8.88 1.27 -20.59
C PRO A 87 7.74 2.21 -20.19
N ALA A 88 6.77 1.71 -19.44
CA ALA A 88 5.64 2.53 -19.00
C ALA A 88 6.11 3.70 -18.12
N PHE A 89 7.15 3.51 -17.31
CA PHE A 89 7.68 4.49 -16.36
C PHE A 89 9.22 4.49 -16.33
N PRO A 90 9.90 5.09 -17.34
CA PRO A 90 11.35 4.98 -17.54
C PRO A 90 12.27 5.56 -16.44
N GLY A 91 11.74 6.08 -15.32
CA GLY A 91 12.52 6.48 -14.13
C GLY A 91 12.20 5.67 -12.86
N HIS A 92 11.40 4.61 -12.98
CA HIS A 92 10.88 3.85 -11.84
C HIS A 92 11.09 2.33 -11.98
N ALA A 93 12.04 1.90 -12.81
CA ALA A 93 12.35 0.50 -13.03
C ALA A 93 12.70 -0.24 -11.72
N ASP A 94 13.44 0.42 -10.83
CA ASP A 94 13.81 -0.10 -9.51
C ASP A 94 12.62 -0.42 -8.59
N TRP A 95 11.44 0.14 -8.91
CA TRP A 95 10.21 0.00 -8.14
C TRP A 95 9.09 -0.67 -8.95
N SER A 96 9.41 -1.28 -10.10
CA SER A 96 8.41 -1.84 -11.02
C SER A 96 7.52 -2.90 -10.39
N MET A 97 8.06 -3.67 -9.43
CA MET A 97 7.33 -4.70 -8.67
C MET A 97 6.16 -4.18 -7.84
N LEU A 98 6.06 -2.85 -7.64
CA LEU A 98 4.90 -2.20 -7.03
C LEU A 98 3.72 -2.02 -7.99
N GLY A 99 3.85 -2.49 -9.24
CA GLY A 99 2.77 -2.54 -10.22
C GLY A 99 2.99 -1.72 -11.49
N ALA A 100 4.22 -1.32 -11.82
CA ALA A 100 4.49 -0.53 -13.02
C ALA A 100 4.06 -1.23 -14.31
N ASP A 101 4.16 -2.55 -14.34
CA ASP A 101 3.82 -3.39 -15.49
C ASP A 101 2.35 -3.85 -15.50
N GLY A 102 1.55 -3.36 -14.55
CA GLY A 102 0.12 -3.68 -14.51
C GLY A 102 -0.63 -3.05 -15.68
N CYS A 103 -1.59 -3.78 -16.24
CA CYS A 103 -2.44 -3.23 -17.29
C CYS A 103 -3.19 -1.98 -16.79
N GLY A 104 -3.03 -0.87 -17.52
CA GLY A 104 -3.60 0.44 -17.16
C GLY A 104 -2.99 1.05 -15.90
N ALA A 105 -1.75 0.68 -15.53
CA ALA A 105 -1.07 1.24 -14.39
C ALA A 105 -0.91 2.76 -14.51
N THR A 106 -1.14 3.45 -13.39
CA THR A 106 -0.89 4.88 -13.24
C THR A 106 0.05 5.12 -12.07
N ALA A 107 1.04 5.99 -12.28
CA ALA A 107 1.96 6.37 -11.21
C ALA A 107 1.26 7.20 -10.14
N VAL A 108 1.53 6.87 -8.89
CA VAL A 108 1.16 7.64 -7.71
C VAL A 108 2.43 8.03 -6.99
N HIS A 109 2.75 9.32 -6.97
CA HIS A 109 3.95 9.83 -6.30
C HIS A 109 3.70 9.91 -4.81
N VAL A 110 4.65 9.43 -4.03
CA VAL A 110 4.50 9.30 -2.58
C VAL A 110 5.74 9.78 -1.83
N ASP A 111 5.51 10.33 -0.64
CA ASP A 111 6.54 10.45 0.39
C ASP A 111 6.37 9.28 1.35
N ALA A 112 7.33 8.35 1.32
CA ALA A 112 7.23 7.08 2.00
C ALA A 112 8.25 6.93 3.14
N THR A 113 7.83 6.19 4.16
CA THR A 113 8.78 5.61 5.12
C THR A 113 9.61 4.52 4.44
N PRO A 114 10.79 4.16 4.99
CA PRO A 114 11.55 3.02 4.51
C PRO A 114 10.73 1.73 4.47
N VAL A 115 10.96 0.87 3.47
CA VAL A 115 10.38 -0.47 3.38
C VAL A 115 10.94 -1.35 4.50
N ARG A 116 10.04 -1.89 5.31
CA ARG A 116 10.35 -2.72 6.48
C ARG A 116 9.52 -3.98 6.50
N PHE A 117 9.97 -5.00 7.21
CA PHE A 117 9.27 -6.29 7.30
C PHE A 117 9.17 -6.80 8.74
N ASP A 118 9.41 -5.91 9.70
CA ASP A 118 9.60 -6.18 11.12
C ASP A 118 8.65 -5.38 12.02
N ILE A 119 7.67 -4.67 11.44
CA ILE A 119 6.67 -3.88 12.17
C ILE A 119 5.34 -4.66 12.18
N PRO A 120 5.10 -5.56 13.16
CA PRO A 120 3.83 -6.26 13.27
C PRO A 120 2.74 -5.32 13.75
N ILE A 121 1.52 -5.50 13.25
CA ILE A 121 0.31 -4.97 13.89
C ILE A 121 -0.01 -5.91 15.06
N PRO A 122 -0.08 -5.41 16.31
CA PRO A 122 -0.50 -6.21 17.46
C PRO A 122 -1.85 -6.90 17.20
N GLY A 123 -2.00 -8.15 17.65
CA GLY A 123 -3.15 -8.98 17.29
C GLY A 123 -4.48 -8.46 17.86
N ASP A 124 -4.44 -7.88 19.06
CA ASP A 124 -5.56 -7.17 19.68
C ASP A 124 -5.95 -5.92 18.89
N LEU A 125 -4.96 -5.15 18.41
CA LEU A 125 -5.20 -4.02 17.50
C LEU A 125 -5.77 -4.50 16.16
N LEU A 126 -5.21 -5.54 15.55
CA LEU A 126 -5.68 -6.10 14.29
C LEU A 126 -7.17 -6.48 14.36
N ALA A 127 -7.63 -7.03 15.48
CA ALA A 127 -9.01 -7.43 15.70
C ALA A 127 -9.98 -6.23 15.81
N ARG A 128 -9.49 -5.03 16.17
CA ARG A 128 -10.29 -3.81 16.36
C ARG A 128 -10.11 -2.77 15.24
N LEU A 129 -9.17 -2.95 14.32
CA LEU A 129 -9.05 -2.07 13.16
C LEU A 129 -10.34 -2.08 12.33
N THR A 130 -10.73 -0.91 11.86
CA THR A 130 -11.97 -0.72 11.12
C THR A 130 -11.77 0.09 9.84
N TRP A 131 -12.54 -0.30 8.83
CA TRP A 131 -12.57 0.32 7.51
C TRP A 131 -13.95 0.84 7.18
N ARG A 132 -14.01 1.90 6.38
CA ARG A 132 -15.25 2.44 5.81
C ARG A 132 -15.37 2.03 4.35
N ASN A 133 -16.52 1.47 4.00
CA ASN A 133 -16.85 1.26 2.59
C ASN A 133 -17.27 2.58 1.91
N ARG A 134 -17.50 2.55 0.58
CA ARG A 134 -17.96 3.72 -0.18
C ARG A 134 -19.30 4.31 0.30
N ARG A 135 -20.10 3.54 1.05
CA ARG A 135 -21.37 3.99 1.66
C ARG A 135 -21.18 4.53 3.08
N GLY A 136 -19.95 4.66 3.56
CA GLY A 136 -19.62 5.14 4.91
C GLY A 136 -19.82 4.10 6.02
N GLN A 137 -20.18 2.86 5.70
CA GLN A 137 -20.39 1.84 6.73
C GLN A 137 -19.05 1.29 7.23
N THR A 138 -18.90 1.29 8.55
CA THR A 138 -17.76 0.71 9.26
C THR A 138 -17.81 -0.82 9.21
N ARG A 139 -16.66 -1.45 8.97
CA ARG A 139 -16.48 -2.90 8.92
C ARG A 139 -15.18 -3.29 9.60
N LEU A 140 -15.22 -4.42 10.30
CA LEU A 140 -14.05 -5.10 10.86
C LEU A 140 -13.39 -5.98 9.80
N LEU A 141 -12.15 -6.37 10.07
CA LEU A 141 -11.46 -7.38 9.28
C LEU A 141 -12.09 -8.75 9.53
N LYS A 142 -12.35 -9.49 8.44
CA LYS A 142 -12.80 -10.89 8.55
C LYS A 142 -11.61 -11.82 8.74
N TYR A 143 -11.86 -12.97 9.37
CA TYR A 143 -10.90 -14.07 9.56
C TYR A 143 -9.73 -13.74 10.49
N VAL A 144 -9.97 -12.86 11.47
CA VAL A 144 -9.04 -12.64 12.58
C VAL A 144 -9.39 -13.64 13.68
N GLU A 145 -8.46 -14.53 14.00
CA GLU A 145 -8.58 -15.54 15.05
C GLU A 145 -7.32 -15.49 15.92
N ASP A 146 -7.48 -15.38 17.24
CA ASP A 146 -6.38 -15.26 18.21
C ASP A 146 -5.33 -14.19 17.83
N GLY A 147 -5.79 -13.06 17.30
CA GLY A 147 -4.93 -11.94 16.88
C GLY A 147 -4.13 -12.21 15.60
N ARG A 148 -4.45 -13.27 14.86
CA ARG A 148 -3.80 -13.66 13.60
C ARG A 148 -4.82 -13.64 12.46
N LEU A 149 -4.35 -13.43 11.25
CA LEU A 149 -5.18 -13.39 10.05
C LEU A 149 -5.13 -14.74 9.32
N GLU A 150 -6.20 -15.52 9.40
CA GLU A 150 -6.31 -16.83 8.75
C GLU A 150 -6.45 -16.71 7.22
N ARG A 151 -7.10 -15.64 6.75
CA ARG A 151 -7.29 -15.38 5.32
C ARG A 151 -7.12 -13.90 5.00
N SER A 152 -6.21 -13.59 4.07
CA SER A 152 -5.92 -12.21 3.67
C SER A 152 -6.94 -11.60 2.70
N ILE A 153 -7.98 -12.34 2.30
CA ILE A 153 -8.97 -11.89 1.31
C ILE A 153 -9.69 -10.60 1.74
N SER A 154 -9.85 -10.39 3.05
CA SER A 154 -10.44 -9.18 3.62
C SER A 154 -9.52 -7.96 3.59
N LEU A 155 -8.22 -8.14 3.30
CA LEU A 155 -7.24 -7.09 3.05
C LEU A 155 -6.98 -6.85 1.54
N GLN A 156 -7.48 -7.73 0.67
CA GLN A 156 -7.27 -7.58 -0.78
C GLN A 156 -8.13 -6.44 -1.33
N GLY A 157 -7.54 -5.27 -1.46
CA GLY A 157 -8.19 -4.10 -2.04
C GLY A 157 -7.52 -2.80 -1.61
N PHE A 158 -8.22 -1.70 -1.90
CA PHE A 158 -7.86 -0.37 -1.45
C PHE A 158 -8.99 0.15 -0.57
N TYR A 159 -8.80 0.08 0.74
CA TYR A 159 -9.85 0.34 1.72
C TYR A 159 -9.52 1.52 2.59
N ARG A 160 -10.50 2.40 2.81
CA ARG A 160 -10.38 3.56 3.69
C ARG A 160 -10.50 3.12 5.14
N LEU A 161 -9.60 3.56 6.00
CA LEU A 161 -9.68 3.37 7.46
C LEU A 161 -10.68 4.35 8.08
N THR A 162 -11.21 4.04 9.26
CA THR A 162 -11.77 5.11 10.10
C THR A 162 -10.63 5.98 10.64
N PRO A 163 -10.89 7.24 11.04
CA PRO A 163 -9.87 8.10 11.65
C PRO A 163 -9.16 7.43 12.83
N GLU A 164 -9.90 6.78 13.72
CA GLU A 164 -9.35 6.15 14.92
C GLU A 164 -8.41 4.99 14.55
N SER A 165 -8.77 4.19 13.54
CA SER A 165 -7.90 3.11 13.05
C SER A 165 -6.70 3.64 12.26
N ALA A 166 -6.81 4.82 11.66
CA ALA A 166 -5.71 5.49 10.99
C ALA A 166 -4.68 6.02 12.00
N ASP A 167 -5.14 6.60 13.11
CA ASP A 167 -4.30 7.10 14.18
C ASP A 167 -3.52 5.95 14.85
N GLU A 168 -4.18 4.83 15.14
CA GLU A 168 -3.52 3.64 15.70
C GLU A 168 -2.42 3.08 14.78
N LEU A 169 -2.63 3.04 13.46
CA LEU A 169 -1.57 2.65 12.52
C LEU A 169 -0.46 3.70 12.41
N ALA A 170 -0.79 4.99 12.53
CA ALA A 170 0.19 6.06 12.53
C ALA A 170 1.13 5.93 13.75
N GLU A 171 0.57 5.64 14.92
CA GLU A 171 1.34 5.41 16.15
C GLU A 171 2.29 4.22 16.03
N ILE A 172 1.85 3.09 15.44
CA ILE A 172 2.73 1.95 15.19
C ILE A 172 3.95 2.36 14.35
N VAL A 173 3.71 3.07 13.25
CA VAL A 173 4.79 3.49 12.34
C VAL A 173 5.70 4.51 12.99
N HIS A 174 5.13 5.45 13.76
CA HIS A 174 5.90 6.46 14.48
C HIS A 174 6.85 5.84 15.51
N ASN A 175 6.37 4.87 16.29
CA ASN A 175 7.16 4.19 17.33
C ASN A 175 8.25 3.28 16.76
N ALA A 176 8.17 2.91 15.48
CA ALA A 176 9.15 2.07 14.80
C ALA A 176 10.19 2.86 13.99
N SER A 177 10.04 4.19 13.89
CA SER A 177 10.89 5.09 13.09
C SER A 177 12.19 5.48 13.79
#